data_AF-A0A2E0SHB8-F1
#
_entry.id   AF-A0A2E0SHB8-F1
#
_cell.length_a   1.000
_cell.length_b   1.000
_cell.length_c   1.000
_cell.angle_alpha   90.00
_cell.angle_beta   90.00
_cell.angle_gamma   90.00
#
_symmetry.space_group_name_H-M   'P 1'
#
loop_
_entity.id
_entity.type
_entity.pdbx_description
1 polymer ?
#
loop_
_entity_poly.entity_id
_entity_poly.type
_entity_poly.pdbx_seq_one_letter_code
_entity_poly.pdbx_strand_id
1 'polypeptide(L)'
;MVDDNRDSLERLPPRSRGPKSGSRARPRPERKTGATRPESEVRQKKAKPRPKRKKDDPRADEMTMQERGAKVASGLRTLFSRKELEPVEEVEEHTTNVISGLHSIVFFLFGVLYVALTHVSHVIGYFVSHRDGLTQYFLDFVKHVPTSDIYTREIRISEQTGYELHFFSDGKWNIKLPNRCIECGTQERLERENFFARIENYGRPLFGICIGLFISTLSSIFFWNFLIFLFSPVAGIFIGMFIGYYLRKRTEVRVEYACCRAHAHNESFPLIRQQGDDLYVLAGHRKVRDAFVKRLDKMGIRNP
;
A
#
# COMPACT_ATOMS: atom_id res chain seq x y z
N MET A 1 55.27 -24.38 -14.77
CA MET A 1 55.41 -23.47 -13.62
C MET A 1 55.05 -22.09 -14.12
N VAL A 2 53.82 -21.65 -13.88
CA VAL A 2 53.27 -20.37 -14.33
C VAL A 2 52.71 -19.70 -13.08
N ASP A 3 53.12 -18.46 -12.86
CA ASP A 3 52.97 -17.67 -11.64
C ASP A 3 51.51 -17.46 -11.16
N ASP A 4 51.23 -17.94 -9.95
CA ASP A 4 49.98 -17.80 -9.19
C ASP A 4 49.99 -16.53 -8.29
N ASN A 5 50.48 -15.40 -8.79
CA ASN A 5 50.65 -14.18 -7.98
C ASN A 5 49.86 -12.98 -8.50
N ARG A 6 48.54 -13.16 -8.69
CA ARG A 6 47.61 -12.06 -9.03
C ARG A 6 46.45 -11.89 -8.03
N ASP A 7 46.64 -12.32 -6.78
CA ASP A 7 45.70 -12.10 -5.66
C ASP A 7 46.13 -10.97 -4.70
N SER A 8 47.15 -10.20 -5.07
CA SER A 8 47.71 -9.13 -4.23
C SER A 8 47.53 -7.77 -4.89
N LEU A 9 46.34 -7.15 -4.81
CA LEU A 9 46.08 -5.69 -4.86
C LEU A 9 44.59 -5.37 -5.17
N GLU A 10 43.69 -5.67 -4.24
CA GLU A 10 42.39 -4.97 -4.15
C GLU A 10 42.19 -4.49 -2.72
N ARG A 11 42.97 -3.49 -2.32
CA ARG A 11 42.65 -2.67 -1.15
C ARG A 11 41.45 -1.81 -1.53
N LEU A 12 40.26 -2.22 -1.10
CA LEU A 12 39.08 -1.37 -1.09
C LEU A 12 39.41 -0.04 -0.38
N PRO A 13 38.92 1.12 -0.86
CA PRO A 13 39.08 2.36 -0.13
C PRO A 13 38.41 2.26 1.25
N PRO A 14 38.99 2.86 2.30
CA PRO A 14 38.37 2.87 3.62
C PRO A 14 37.02 3.61 3.55
N ARG A 15 35.93 2.91 3.87
CA ARG A 15 34.61 3.53 4.06
C ARG A 15 34.70 4.60 5.14
N SER A 16 34.23 5.80 4.81
CA SER A 16 34.04 6.91 5.73
C SER A 16 33.15 6.48 6.90
N ARG A 17 33.63 6.71 8.12
CA ARG A 17 32.86 6.54 9.36
C ARG A 17 31.63 7.46 9.30
N GLY A 18 30.44 6.85 9.28
CA GLY A 18 29.20 7.59 9.53
C GLY A 18 29.17 8.16 10.95
N PRO A 19 28.41 9.25 11.18
CA PRO A 19 28.25 9.81 12.51
C PRO A 19 27.42 8.87 13.38
N LYS A 20 27.95 8.58 14.58
CA LYS A 20 27.21 7.97 15.69
C LYS A 20 26.02 8.88 16.03
N SER A 21 24.80 8.39 15.84
CA SER A 21 23.63 8.93 16.53
C SER A 21 22.97 7.82 17.33
N GLY A 22 23.20 7.87 18.64
CA GLY A 22 22.41 7.11 19.59
C GLY A 22 21.06 7.77 19.79
N SER A 23 19.99 6.99 19.86
CA SER A 23 18.85 7.34 20.72
C SER A 23 17.92 6.14 20.95
N ARG A 24 17.94 5.69 22.21
CA ARG A 24 16.82 5.22 23.03
C ARG A 24 15.84 4.21 22.43
N ALA A 25 16.07 2.95 22.79
CA ALA A 25 15.04 1.93 22.91
C ALA A 25 13.93 2.40 23.88
N ARG A 26 12.68 2.38 23.42
CA ARG A 26 11.49 2.42 24.28
C ARG A 26 10.97 0.99 24.46
N PRO A 27 10.64 0.57 25.69
CA PRO A 27 10.00 -0.72 25.93
C PRO A 27 8.53 -0.68 25.49
N ARG A 28 8.10 -1.78 24.86
CA ARG A 28 6.75 -2.04 24.36
C ARG A 28 5.89 -2.61 25.50
N PRO A 29 4.68 -2.08 25.78
CA PRO A 29 3.79 -2.73 26.73
C PRO A 29 3.09 -3.92 26.07
N GLU A 30 3.10 -5.05 26.77
CA GLU A 30 2.29 -6.23 26.51
C GLU A 30 0.80 -5.87 26.55
N ARG A 31 0.05 -6.23 25.51
CA ARG A 31 -1.40 -6.16 25.52
C ARG A 31 -1.96 -7.58 25.54
N LYS A 32 -2.51 -7.93 26.71
CA LYS A 32 -3.18 -9.18 27.02
C LYS A 32 -4.36 -9.45 26.09
N THR A 33 -4.50 -10.73 25.77
CA THR A 33 -5.62 -11.42 25.15
C THR A 33 -6.89 -11.39 26.00
N GLY A 34 -8.02 -11.56 25.33
CA GLY A 34 -9.36 -11.75 25.89
C GLY A 34 -10.35 -10.77 25.26
N ALA A 35 -11.58 -11.09 24.91
CA ALA A 35 -12.34 -12.34 24.90
C ALA A 35 -13.65 -12.01 24.14
N THR A 36 -14.22 -13.03 23.50
CA THR A 36 -15.66 -13.23 23.30
C THR A 36 -16.49 -12.27 22.40
N ARG A 37 -17.13 -12.90 21.40
CA ARG A 37 -18.37 -12.56 20.67
C ARG A 37 -19.49 -12.01 21.59
N PRO A 38 -20.56 -11.32 21.10
CA PRO A 38 -21.60 -11.94 20.26
C PRO A 38 -22.25 -11.00 19.18
N GLU A 39 -22.85 -11.56 18.12
CA GLU A 39 -24.30 -11.46 17.78
C GLU A 39 -24.77 -10.08 17.29
N SER A 40 -24.96 -9.90 15.98
CA SER A 40 -26.26 -9.99 15.28
C SER A 40 -27.28 -8.93 15.71
N GLU A 41 -27.34 -7.83 14.95
CA GLU A 41 -28.53 -6.96 14.93
C GLU A 41 -28.96 -6.69 13.49
N VAL A 42 -29.87 -7.53 13.01
CA VAL A 42 -30.67 -7.32 11.81
C VAL A 42 -31.71 -6.25 12.14
N ARG A 43 -31.43 -5.01 11.77
CA ARG A 43 -32.35 -3.89 11.98
C ARG A 43 -33.45 -3.91 10.91
N GLN A 44 -34.57 -4.56 11.22
CA GLN A 44 -35.80 -4.53 10.43
C GLN A 44 -36.36 -3.11 10.39
N LYS A 45 -36.49 -2.54 9.18
CA LYS A 45 -37.17 -1.27 8.93
C LYS A 45 -38.69 -1.47 9.07
N LYS A 46 -39.29 -0.95 10.14
CA LYS A 46 -40.75 -0.85 10.31
C LYS A 46 -41.33 0.08 9.24
N ALA A 47 -42.19 -0.47 8.39
CA ALA A 47 -43.00 0.29 7.43
C ALA A 47 -44.04 1.15 8.16
N LYS A 48 -44.13 2.43 7.81
CA LYS A 48 -45.19 3.34 8.28
C LYS A 48 -46.55 2.91 7.69
N PRO A 49 -47.64 2.88 8.48
CA PRO A 49 -48.97 2.56 7.97
C PRO A 49 -49.49 3.68 7.06
N ARG A 50 -50.05 3.30 5.91
CA ARG A 50 -50.79 4.20 5.01
C ARG A 50 -52.09 4.67 5.68
N PRO A 51 -52.48 5.94 5.56
CA PRO A 51 -53.78 6.42 6.04
C PRO A 51 -54.91 5.79 5.23
N LYS A 52 -55.89 5.20 5.93
CA LYS A 52 -57.14 4.70 5.34
C LYS A 52 -57.94 5.87 4.78
N ARG A 53 -58.21 5.84 3.48
CA ARG A 53 -59.16 6.72 2.77
C ARG A 53 -60.54 6.52 3.42
N LYS A 54 -61.06 7.55 4.10
CA LYS A 54 -62.45 7.59 4.57
C LYS A 54 -63.35 7.54 3.33
N LYS A 55 -64.33 6.62 3.33
CA LYS A 55 -65.41 6.59 2.36
C LYS A 55 -66.28 7.82 2.56
N ASP A 56 -66.58 8.50 1.46
CA ASP A 56 -67.54 9.60 1.42
C ASP A 56 -68.94 9.06 1.74
N ASP A 57 -69.55 9.61 2.79
CA ASP A 57 -70.95 9.37 3.15
C ASP A 57 -71.87 10.08 2.14
N PRO A 58 -72.77 9.39 1.42
CA PRO A 58 -73.60 9.99 0.37
C PRO A 58 -74.90 10.63 0.91
N ARG A 59 -74.90 11.15 2.15
CA ARG A 59 -76.08 11.78 2.78
C ARG A 59 -75.78 13.19 3.29
N ALA A 60 -75.33 14.06 2.39
CA ALA A 60 -75.10 15.48 2.68
C ALA A 60 -75.97 16.39 1.79
N ASP A 61 -77.16 15.96 1.39
CA ASP A 61 -78.15 16.79 0.71
C ASP A 61 -79.42 16.87 1.55
N GLU A 62 -79.38 17.73 2.57
CA GLU A 62 -80.52 18.51 3.10
C GLU A 62 -80.03 19.30 4.32
N MET A 63 -79.05 20.18 4.10
CA MET A 63 -78.76 21.24 5.06
C MET A 63 -79.58 22.46 4.66
N THR A 64 -80.42 22.92 5.57
CA THR A 64 -81.22 24.13 5.40
C THR A 64 -80.32 25.34 5.17
N MET A 65 -80.80 26.37 4.43
CA MET A 65 -80.00 27.56 4.10
C MET A 65 -79.40 28.24 5.35
N GLN A 66 -80.05 28.13 6.51
CA GLN A 66 -79.52 28.63 7.79
C GLN A 66 -78.32 27.84 8.32
N GLU A 67 -78.27 26.51 8.17
CA GLU A 67 -77.11 25.70 8.58
C GLU A 67 -75.90 25.88 7.67
N ARG A 68 -76.11 26.14 6.36
CA ARG A 68 -75.03 26.53 5.45
C ARG A 68 -74.44 27.89 5.82
N GLY A 69 -75.26 28.86 6.21
CA GLY A 69 -74.81 30.17 6.70
C GLY A 69 -73.99 30.06 8.00
N ALA A 70 -74.44 29.24 8.95
CA ALA A 70 -73.74 29.03 10.22
C ALA A 70 -72.37 28.32 10.04
N LYS A 71 -72.26 27.33 9.14
CA LYS A 71 -70.99 26.66 8.82
C LYS A 71 -70.01 27.57 8.08
N VAL A 72 -70.48 28.43 7.20
CA VAL A 72 -69.63 29.42 6.51
C VAL A 72 -69.15 30.50 7.49
N ALA A 73 -70.02 30.96 8.40
CA ALA A 73 -69.64 31.90 9.45
C ALA A 73 -68.67 31.30 10.49
N SER A 74 -68.82 30.02 10.86
CA SER A 74 -67.86 29.33 11.72
C SER A 74 -66.52 29.06 11.02
N GLY A 75 -66.55 28.75 9.72
CA GLY A 75 -65.36 28.57 8.89
C GLY A 75 -64.55 29.86 8.69
N LEU A 76 -65.25 31.00 8.53
CA LEU A 76 -64.60 32.33 8.47
C LEU A 76 -63.99 32.73 9.82
N ARG A 77 -64.63 32.39 10.95
CA ARG A 77 -64.04 32.63 12.28
C ARG A 77 -62.77 31.80 12.52
N THR A 78 -62.66 30.59 11.97
CA THR A 78 -61.43 29.79 12.03
C THR A 78 -60.32 30.29 11.09
N LEU A 79 -60.66 31.02 10.02
CA LEU A 79 -59.66 31.63 9.13
C LEU A 79 -59.04 32.91 9.74
N PHE A 80 -59.78 33.62 10.60
CA PHE A 80 -59.29 34.82 11.30
C PHE A 80 -58.93 34.60 12.77
N SER A 81 -59.07 33.37 13.31
CA SER A 81 -58.49 32.94 14.59
C SER A 81 -57.19 32.16 14.42
N ARG A 82 -56.53 32.28 13.27
CA ARG A 82 -55.17 31.77 13.10
C ARG A 82 -54.21 32.78 13.73
N LYS A 83 -54.02 32.62 15.04
CA LYS A 83 -52.91 33.12 15.88
C LYS A 83 -51.83 33.88 15.07
N GLU A 84 -51.86 35.20 15.16
CA GLU A 84 -50.83 36.10 14.60
C GLU A 84 -49.51 36.11 15.40
N LEU A 85 -49.17 35.06 16.16
CA LEU A 85 -47.95 35.04 16.99
C LEU A 85 -47.14 33.73 17.00
N GLU A 86 -47.51 32.71 16.22
CA GLU A 86 -46.67 31.49 16.06
C GLU A 86 -45.72 31.44 14.84
N PRO A 87 -45.64 32.40 13.88
CA PRO A 87 -44.73 32.23 12.73
C PRO A 87 -43.25 32.46 13.07
N VAL A 88 -42.91 33.07 14.21
CA VAL A 88 -41.51 33.36 14.55
C VAL A 88 -40.83 32.11 15.14
N GLU A 89 -41.50 31.39 16.04
CA GLU A 89 -40.93 30.17 16.65
C GLU A 89 -40.76 29.03 15.63
N GLU A 90 -41.71 28.82 14.72
CA GLU A 90 -41.59 27.81 13.66
C GLU A 90 -40.44 28.13 12.68
N VAL A 91 -40.18 29.41 12.41
CA VAL A 91 -39.07 29.84 11.55
C VAL A 91 -37.73 29.69 12.26
N GLU A 92 -37.66 29.96 13.57
CA GLU A 92 -36.45 29.72 14.38
C GLU A 92 -36.13 28.22 14.49
N GLU A 93 -37.13 27.36 14.72
CA GLU A 93 -36.93 25.91 14.74
C GLU A 93 -36.51 25.37 13.36
N HIS A 94 -37.07 25.90 12.27
CA HIS A 94 -36.67 25.49 10.94
C HIS A 94 -35.25 25.93 10.59
N THR A 95 -34.88 27.18 10.91
CA THR A 95 -33.54 27.71 10.64
C THR A 95 -32.46 26.99 11.44
N THR A 96 -32.70 26.69 12.73
CA THR A 96 -31.77 25.92 13.57
C THR A 96 -31.56 24.49 13.05
N ASN A 97 -32.63 23.82 12.60
CA ASN A 97 -32.53 22.50 11.97
C ASN A 97 -31.73 22.53 10.65
N VAL A 98 -31.94 23.56 9.82
CA VAL A 98 -31.19 23.74 8.56
C VAL A 98 -29.71 24.01 8.84
N ILE A 99 -29.40 24.88 9.80
CA ILE A 99 -28.02 25.22 10.20
C ILE A 99 -27.31 23.97 10.74
N SER A 100 -27.96 23.21 11.63
CA SER A 100 -27.44 21.94 12.16
C SER A 100 -27.15 20.92 11.04
N GLY A 101 -28.08 20.79 10.08
CA GLY A 101 -27.90 19.94 8.90
C GLY A 101 -26.69 20.36 8.06
N LEU A 102 -26.51 21.67 7.83
CA LEU A 102 -25.38 22.20 7.08
C LEU A 102 -24.04 21.94 7.80
N HIS A 103 -23.98 22.12 9.11
CA HIS A 103 -22.80 21.78 9.90
C HIS A 103 -22.44 20.30 9.76
N SER A 104 -23.42 19.39 9.84
CA SER A 104 -23.18 17.96 9.67
C SER A 104 -22.59 17.63 8.29
N ILE A 105 -23.06 18.30 7.23
CA ILE A 105 -22.53 18.11 5.87
C ILE A 105 -21.10 18.62 5.79
N VAL A 106 -20.82 19.81 6.33
CA VAL A 106 -19.47 20.41 6.32
C VAL A 106 -18.48 19.53 7.09
N PHE A 107 -18.83 19.04 8.28
CA PHE A 107 -17.97 18.13 9.06
C PHE A 107 -17.73 16.81 8.32
N PHE A 108 -18.75 16.27 7.65
CA PHE A 108 -18.59 15.07 6.83
C PHE A 108 -17.60 15.29 5.68
N LEU A 109 -17.75 16.39 4.93
CA LEU A 109 -16.83 16.74 3.83
C LEU A 109 -15.39 16.96 4.34
N PHE A 110 -15.23 17.63 5.47
CA PHE A 110 -13.92 17.81 6.10
C PHE A 110 -13.30 16.48 6.53
N GLY A 111 -14.09 15.56 7.11
CA GLY A 111 -13.66 14.22 7.46
C GLY A 111 -13.19 13.42 6.25
N VAL A 112 -13.95 13.44 5.15
CA VAL A 112 -13.57 12.79 3.89
C VAL A 112 -12.28 13.38 3.33
N LEU A 113 -12.16 14.72 3.31
CA LEU A 113 -10.94 15.40 2.85
C LEU A 113 -9.73 15.04 3.71
N TYR A 114 -9.88 15.00 5.04
CA TYR A 114 -8.81 14.60 5.94
C TYR A 114 -8.34 13.16 5.70
N VAL A 115 -9.26 12.22 5.52
CA VAL A 115 -8.93 10.82 5.17
C VAL A 115 -8.22 10.76 3.82
N ALA A 116 -8.67 11.52 2.83
CA ALA A 116 -8.00 11.60 1.53
C ALA A 116 -6.57 12.15 1.64
N LEU A 117 -6.36 13.25 2.36
CA LEU A 117 -5.04 13.88 2.54
C LEU A 117 -4.08 12.98 3.33
N THR A 118 -4.54 12.32 4.39
CA THR A 118 -3.72 11.35 5.12
C THR A 118 -3.34 10.18 4.22
N HIS A 119 -4.26 9.69 3.39
CA HIS A 119 -3.97 8.63 2.42
C HIS A 119 -2.94 9.07 1.36
N VAL A 120 -3.10 10.27 0.79
CA VAL A 120 -2.13 10.88 -0.14
C VAL A 120 -0.75 10.96 0.52
N SER A 121 -0.68 11.43 1.78
CA SER A 121 0.57 11.51 2.54
C SER A 121 1.21 10.14 2.74
N HIS A 122 0.44 9.08 2.99
CA HIS A 122 0.96 7.71 3.12
C HIS A 122 1.53 7.18 1.80
N VAL A 123 0.85 7.43 0.67
CA VAL A 123 1.32 7.02 -0.65
C VAL A 123 2.60 7.76 -1.00
N ILE A 124 2.63 9.09 -0.90
CA ILE A 124 3.82 9.90 -1.20
C ILE A 124 4.97 9.50 -0.26
N GLY A 125 4.69 9.38 1.05
CA GLY A 125 5.67 8.98 2.04
C GLY A 125 6.34 7.64 1.72
N TYR A 126 5.58 6.68 1.18
CA TYR A 126 6.13 5.40 0.72
C TYR A 126 7.12 5.56 -0.45
N PHE A 127 6.78 6.33 -1.48
CA PHE A 127 7.69 6.51 -2.63
C PHE A 127 8.95 7.30 -2.23
N VAL A 128 8.81 8.30 -1.35
CA VAL A 128 9.94 9.07 -0.83
C VAL A 128 10.87 8.20 0.02
N SER A 129 10.33 7.37 0.91
CA SER A 129 11.15 6.50 1.77
C SER A 129 11.86 5.38 1.01
N HIS A 130 11.34 4.98 -0.15
CA HIS A 130 11.91 3.92 -1.00
C HIS A 130 12.56 4.47 -2.27
N ARG A 131 12.82 5.78 -2.34
CA ARG A 131 13.35 6.43 -3.55
C ARG A 131 14.65 5.76 -4.04
N ASP A 132 15.54 5.40 -3.12
CA ASP A 132 16.84 4.84 -3.48
C ASP A 132 16.68 3.43 -4.11
N GLY A 133 15.78 2.61 -3.56
CA GLY A 133 15.47 1.28 -4.10
C GLY A 133 14.73 1.34 -5.44
N LEU A 134 13.80 2.29 -5.60
CA LEU A 134 13.10 2.54 -6.86
C LEU A 134 14.07 3.05 -7.94
N THR A 135 14.97 3.99 -7.60
CA THR A 135 16.00 4.48 -8.51
C THR A 135 16.95 3.37 -8.91
N GLN A 136 17.39 2.53 -7.97
CA GLN A 136 18.24 1.38 -8.28
C GLN A 136 17.53 0.41 -9.22
N TYR A 137 16.27 0.05 -8.95
CA TYR A 137 15.48 -0.82 -9.83
C TYR A 137 15.34 -0.21 -11.24
N PHE A 138 15.04 1.09 -11.33
CA PHE A 138 14.91 1.77 -12.61
C PHE A 138 16.24 1.80 -13.36
N LEU A 139 17.35 2.04 -12.66
CA LEU A 139 18.68 1.97 -13.24
C LEU A 139 19.02 0.56 -13.71
N ASP A 140 18.67 -0.48 -12.95
CA ASP A 140 18.86 -1.88 -13.35
C ASP A 140 18.01 -2.23 -14.60
N PHE A 141 16.82 -1.63 -14.74
CA PHE A 141 15.96 -1.81 -15.91
C PHE A 141 16.52 -1.12 -17.17
N VAL A 142 16.94 0.14 -17.03
CA VAL A 142 17.47 0.96 -18.15
C VAL A 142 18.87 0.50 -18.55
N LYS A 143 19.71 0.15 -17.58
CA LYS A 143 21.05 -0.40 -17.82
C LYS A 143 20.93 -1.90 -18.09
N HIS A 144 20.65 -2.26 -19.34
CA HIS A 144 21.18 -3.51 -19.94
C HIS A 144 22.73 -3.50 -20.03
N VAL A 145 23.42 -2.80 -19.12
CA VAL A 145 24.86 -2.54 -19.18
C VAL A 145 25.56 -3.45 -18.16
N PRO A 146 26.45 -4.35 -18.61
CA PRO A 146 27.13 -5.29 -17.75
C PRO A 146 28.08 -4.54 -16.80
N THR A 147 27.68 -4.33 -15.55
CA THR A 147 28.63 -3.91 -14.50
C THR A 147 29.38 -5.14 -14.00
N SER A 148 30.50 -5.43 -14.67
CA SER A 148 31.27 -6.68 -14.54
C SER A 148 31.56 -7.09 -13.10
N ASP A 149 31.75 -6.17 -12.16
CA ASP A 149 32.30 -6.54 -10.86
C ASP A 149 31.24 -6.82 -9.78
N ILE A 150 30.08 -6.16 -9.81
CA ILE A 150 28.99 -6.42 -8.85
C ILE A 150 28.22 -7.69 -9.24
N TYR A 151 27.94 -7.88 -10.54
CA TYR A 151 27.32 -9.10 -11.05
C TYR A 151 28.23 -10.33 -10.88
N THR A 152 29.55 -10.17 -10.65
CA THR A 152 30.41 -11.33 -10.36
C THR A 152 30.19 -11.98 -9.00
N ARG A 153 29.55 -11.28 -8.05
CA ARG A 153 29.34 -11.79 -6.68
C ARG A 153 27.86 -12.02 -6.37
N GLU A 154 27.00 -11.70 -7.31
CA GLU A 154 25.57 -11.82 -7.18
C GLU A 154 25.10 -13.22 -7.59
N ILE A 155 24.24 -13.80 -6.77
CA ILE A 155 23.56 -15.05 -7.03
C ILE A 155 22.13 -14.69 -7.45
N ARG A 156 21.84 -14.84 -8.73
CA ARG A 156 20.48 -14.76 -9.27
C ARG A 156 19.80 -16.11 -9.11
N ILE A 157 18.58 -16.09 -8.61
CA ILE A 157 17.72 -17.26 -8.46
C ILE A 157 16.38 -16.89 -9.07
N SER A 158 16.06 -17.48 -10.23
CA SER A 158 14.74 -17.28 -10.85
C SER A 158 13.65 -17.95 -10.03
N GLU A 159 12.41 -17.46 -10.12
CA GLU A 159 11.26 -18.09 -9.44
C GLU A 159 11.12 -19.56 -9.85
N GLN A 160 11.33 -19.87 -11.13
CA GLN A 160 11.28 -21.23 -11.68
C GLN A 160 12.32 -22.14 -11.02
N THR A 161 13.58 -21.72 -10.99
CA THR A 161 14.65 -22.42 -10.25
C THR A 161 14.33 -22.53 -8.75
N GLY A 162 13.69 -21.50 -8.20
CA GLY A 162 13.21 -21.47 -6.82
C GLY A 162 12.19 -22.57 -6.51
N TYR A 163 11.20 -22.77 -7.38
CA TYR A 163 10.21 -23.84 -7.24
C TYR A 163 10.85 -25.23 -7.39
N GLU A 164 11.71 -25.42 -8.40
CA GLU A 164 12.40 -26.71 -8.65
C GLU A 164 13.25 -27.17 -7.46
N LEU A 165 13.84 -26.23 -6.73
CA LEU A 165 14.69 -26.49 -5.58
C LEU A 165 13.95 -26.44 -4.23
N HIS A 166 12.63 -26.22 -4.25
CA HIS A 166 11.84 -25.91 -3.06
C HIS A 166 12.37 -24.70 -2.26
N PHE A 167 13.13 -23.81 -2.90
CA PHE A 167 13.55 -22.54 -2.32
C PHE A 167 12.42 -21.51 -2.34
N PHE A 168 11.42 -21.66 -3.21
CA PHE A 168 10.25 -20.81 -3.23
C PHE A 168 8.99 -21.63 -2.97
N SER A 169 8.28 -21.28 -1.89
CA SER A 169 7.06 -21.97 -1.46
C SER A 169 6.15 -20.98 -0.73
N ASP A 170 4.84 -21.04 -1.01
CA ASP A 170 3.82 -20.16 -0.42
C ASP A 170 4.12 -18.66 -0.53
N GLY A 171 4.78 -18.24 -1.61
CA GLY A 171 5.18 -16.85 -1.80
C GLY A 171 6.34 -16.39 -0.90
N LYS A 172 7.12 -17.33 -0.37
CA LYS A 172 8.28 -17.07 0.50
C LYS A 172 9.53 -17.73 -0.05
N TRP A 173 10.65 -17.03 0.04
CA TRP A 173 11.96 -17.54 -0.31
C TRP A 173 12.66 -18.15 0.91
N ASN A 174 13.17 -19.37 0.77
CA ASN A 174 13.97 -20.09 1.76
C ASN A 174 15.22 -20.64 1.07
N ILE A 175 16.30 -19.88 1.11
CA ILE A 175 17.53 -20.19 0.37
C ILE A 175 18.63 -20.64 1.32
N LYS A 176 19.32 -21.71 0.95
CA LYS A 176 20.46 -22.23 1.70
C LYS A 176 21.74 -22.08 0.87
N LEU A 177 22.56 -21.10 1.23
CA LEU A 177 23.85 -20.84 0.60
C LEU A 177 24.87 -21.96 0.90
N PRO A 178 25.91 -22.13 0.05
CA PRO A 178 26.90 -23.17 0.25
C PRO A 178 27.70 -22.94 1.55
N ASN A 179 28.34 -24.00 2.04
CA ASN A 179 29.15 -23.95 3.26
C ASN A 179 30.51 -23.25 3.01
N ARG A 180 30.45 -21.94 2.82
CA ARG A 180 31.59 -21.02 2.65
C ARG A 180 31.24 -19.71 3.36
N CYS A 181 32.23 -19.03 3.92
CA CYS A 181 32.01 -17.70 4.47
C CYS A 181 31.47 -16.77 3.39
N ILE A 182 30.32 -16.13 3.64
CA ILE A 182 29.66 -15.27 2.66
C ILE A 182 30.55 -14.09 2.22
N GLU A 183 31.42 -13.61 3.11
CA GLU A 183 32.24 -12.43 2.90
C GLU A 183 33.62 -12.72 2.27
N CYS A 184 34.36 -13.72 2.76
CA CYS A 184 35.70 -14.05 2.26
C CYS A 184 35.82 -15.38 1.50
N GLY A 185 34.77 -16.19 1.46
CA GLY A 185 34.74 -17.45 0.70
C GLY A 185 35.53 -18.63 1.30
N THR A 186 36.12 -18.48 2.48
CA THR A 186 36.85 -19.55 3.20
C THR A 186 35.90 -20.66 3.66
N GLN A 187 36.45 -21.86 3.91
CA GLN A 187 35.69 -23.04 4.35
C GLN A 187 35.96 -23.44 5.81
N GLU A 188 36.89 -22.76 6.47
CA GLU A 188 37.34 -23.11 7.79
C GLU A 188 36.53 -22.39 8.87
N ARG A 189 36.21 -23.12 9.94
CA ARG A 189 35.59 -22.58 11.17
C ARG A 189 34.35 -21.73 10.87
N LEU A 190 33.41 -22.33 10.16
CA LEU A 190 32.17 -21.70 9.75
C LEU A 190 31.06 -21.94 10.78
N GLU A 191 30.33 -20.87 11.06
CA GLU A 191 29.10 -20.87 11.85
C GLU A 191 27.95 -20.51 10.91
N ARG A 192 26.80 -21.18 11.08
CA ARG A 192 25.62 -20.96 10.23
C ARG A 192 24.70 -19.95 10.88
N GLU A 193 24.29 -18.97 10.09
CA GLU A 193 23.39 -17.91 10.49
C GLU A 193 22.15 -17.88 9.59
N ASN A 194 21.06 -17.34 10.13
CA ASN A 194 19.81 -17.17 9.41
C ASN A 194 19.54 -15.67 9.28
N PHE A 195 19.50 -15.19 8.04
CA PHE A 195 19.02 -13.85 7.71
C PHE A 195 17.53 -13.91 7.36
N PHE A 196 16.75 -12.99 7.92
CA PHE A 196 15.34 -12.83 7.60
C PHE A 196 15.08 -11.39 7.18
N ALA A 197 14.50 -11.21 5.98
CA ALA A 197 14.09 -9.91 5.49
C ALA A 197 12.73 -9.98 4.80
N ARG A 198 12.03 -8.85 4.81
CA ARG A 198 10.85 -8.63 3.96
C ARG A 198 11.25 -7.66 2.88
N ILE A 199 11.24 -8.14 1.64
CA ILE A 199 11.73 -7.39 0.48
C ILE A 199 10.53 -7.00 -0.37
N GLU A 200 10.55 -5.77 -0.85
CA GLU A 200 9.52 -5.26 -1.75
C GLU A 200 9.94 -5.45 -3.21
N ASN A 201 9.00 -5.92 -4.03
CA ASN A 201 9.18 -5.92 -5.47
C ASN A 201 8.80 -4.54 -6.03
N TYR A 202 9.81 -3.74 -6.37
CA TYR A 202 9.65 -2.38 -6.92
C TYR A 202 9.12 -2.34 -8.36
N GLY A 203 9.09 -3.49 -9.06
CA GLY A 203 8.55 -3.58 -10.41
C GLY A 203 7.06 -3.23 -10.47
N ARG A 204 6.27 -3.65 -9.49
CA ARG A 204 4.83 -3.37 -9.45
C ARG A 204 4.50 -1.89 -9.22
N PRO A 205 5.14 -1.20 -8.24
CA PRO A 205 5.01 0.25 -8.10
C PRO A 205 5.34 1.02 -9.39
N LEU A 206 6.44 0.68 -10.06
CA LEU A 206 6.85 1.34 -11.29
C LEU A 206 5.88 1.05 -12.45
N PHE A 207 5.42 -0.19 -12.58
CA PHE A 207 4.40 -0.56 -13.55
C PHE A 207 3.09 0.23 -13.35
N GLY A 208 2.69 0.47 -12.10
CA GLY A 208 1.57 1.33 -11.76
C GLY A 208 1.75 2.76 -12.28
N ILE A 209 2.94 3.35 -12.13
CA ILE A 209 3.28 4.68 -12.68
C ILE A 209 3.14 4.69 -14.20
N CYS A 210 3.65 3.67 -14.89
CA CYS A 210 3.52 3.55 -16.34
C CYS A 210 2.05 3.46 -16.79
N ILE A 211 1.22 2.68 -16.09
CA ILE A 211 -0.22 2.58 -16.37
C ILE A 211 -0.90 3.95 -16.18
N GLY A 212 -0.62 4.64 -15.08
CA GLY A 212 -1.21 5.96 -14.81
C GLY A 212 -0.85 6.99 -15.87
N LEU A 213 0.41 7.04 -16.28
CA LEU A 213 0.88 7.88 -17.38
C LEU A 213 0.19 7.53 -18.71
N PHE A 214 0.05 6.23 -19.01
CA PHE A 214 -0.61 5.77 -20.22
C PHE A 214 -2.08 6.19 -20.27
N ILE A 215 -2.84 5.95 -19.19
CA ILE A 215 -4.25 6.35 -19.08
C ILE A 215 -4.41 7.86 -19.22
N SER A 216 -3.55 8.64 -18.57
CA SER A 216 -3.63 10.09 -18.61
C SER A 216 -3.26 10.65 -19.98
N THR A 217 -2.24 10.09 -20.63
CA THR A 217 -1.83 10.46 -21.99
C THR A 217 -2.97 10.20 -22.96
N LEU A 218 -3.55 8.98 -22.93
CA LEU A 218 -4.71 8.62 -23.76
C LEU A 218 -5.88 9.57 -23.53
N SER A 219 -6.23 9.85 -22.27
CA SER A 219 -7.31 10.76 -21.93
C SER A 219 -7.09 12.15 -22.52
N SER A 220 -5.86 12.69 -22.43
CA SER A 220 -5.57 14.02 -22.98
C SER A 220 -5.72 14.10 -24.50
N ILE A 221 -5.37 13.01 -25.21
CA ILE A 221 -5.52 12.91 -26.67
C ILE A 221 -7.01 12.95 -27.04
N PHE A 222 -7.88 12.25 -26.29
CA PHE A 222 -9.32 12.23 -26.55
C PHE A 222 -10.01 13.57 -26.30
N PHE A 223 -9.62 14.33 -25.27
CA PHE A 223 -10.27 15.60 -24.93
C PHE A 223 -9.77 16.80 -25.74
N TRP A 224 -8.65 16.66 -26.47
CA TRP A 224 -8.06 17.69 -27.35
C TRP A 224 -7.92 19.08 -26.70
N ASN A 225 -7.74 19.12 -25.38
CA ASN A 225 -7.68 20.36 -24.60
C ASN A 225 -6.25 20.59 -24.12
N PHE A 226 -5.68 21.74 -24.49
CA PHE A 226 -4.30 22.09 -24.16
C PHE A 226 -4.02 22.10 -22.64
N LEU A 227 -4.96 22.57 -21.82
CA LEU A 227 -4.80 22.55 -20.36
C LEU A 227 -4.75 21.11 -19.84
N ILE A 228 -5.61 20.23 -20.37
CA ILE A 228 -5.61 18.82 -19.99
C ILE A 228 -4.31 18.16 -20.43
N PHE A 229 -3.80 18.47 -21.62
CA PHE A 229 -2.53 17.95 -22.10
C PHE A 229 -1.36 18.38 -21.19
N LEU A 230 -1.34 19.64 -20.74
CA LEU A 230 -0.29 20.16 -19.88
C LEU A 230 -0.29 19.53 -18.47
N PHE A 231 -1.46 19.36 -17.86
CA PHE A 231 -1.57 18.81 -16.50
C PHE A 231 -1.69 17.28 -16.46
N SER A 232 -1.96 16.64 -17.59
CA SER A 232 -2.14 15.19 -17.70
C SER A 232 -0.93 14.40 -17.17
N PRO A 233 0.33 14.69 -17.52
CA PRO A 233 1.47 13.90 -17.01
C PRO A 233 1.55 13.89 -15.49
N VAL A 234 1.29 15.04 -14.84
CA VAL A 234 1.29 15.15 -13.37
C VAL A 234 0.16 14.30 -12.80
N ALA A 235 -1.06 14.44 -13.31
CA ALA A 235 -2.20 13.63 -12.88
C ALA A 235 -1.94 12.12 -13.08
N GLY A 236 -1.35 11.73 -14.20
CA GLY A 236 -0.99 10.36 -14.53
C GLY A 236 0.06 9.77 -13.58
N ILE A 237 1.09 10.53 -13.20
CA ILE A 237 2.07 10.11 -12.19
C ILE A 237 1.36 9.89 -10.85
N PHE A 238 0.51 10.82 -10.41
CA PHE A 238 -0.23 10.67 -9.16
C PHE A 238 -1.13 9.44 -9.17
N ILE A 239 -1.96 9.28 -10.20
CA ILE A 239 -2.83 8.11 -10.37
C ILE A 239 -1.99 6.82 -10.37
N GLY A 240 -0.88 6.83 -11.10
CA GLY A 240 0.00 5.69 -11.21
C GLY A 240 0.74 5.34 -9.92
N MET A 241 1.12 6.33 -9.10
CA MET A 241 1.67 6.11 -7.76
C MET A 241 0.63 5.43 -6.86
N PHE A 242 -0.64 5.85 -6.91
CA PHE A 242 -1.71 5.19 -6.17
C PHE A 242 -1.89 3.74 -6.61
N ILE A 243 -2.02 3.50 -7.92
CA ILE A 243 -2.12 2.14 -8.48
C ILE A 243 -0.92 1.29 -8.03
N GLY A 244 0.30 1.81 -8.19
CA GLY A 244 1.52 1.13 -7.81
C GLY A 244 1.64 0.82 -6.32
N TYR A 245 1.20 1.74 -5.45
CA TYR A 245 1.15 1.56 -4.01
C TYR A 245 0.23 0.41 -3.61
N TYR A 246 -0.95 0.29 -4.24
CA TYR A 246 -1.89 -0.79 -3.97
C TYR A 246 -1.46 -2.14 -4.57
N LEU A 247 -0.71 -2.12 -5.67
CA LEU A 247 -0.15 -3.33 -6.28
C LEU A 247 1.11 -3.87 -5.58
N ARG A 248 1.68 -3.11 -4.62
CA ARG A 248 2.91 -3.50 -3.93
C ARG A 248 2.77 -4.88 -3.29
N LYS A 249 3.79 -5.72 -3.45
CA LYS A 249 3.88 -7.03 -2.81
C LYS A 249 5.18 -7.08 -2.00
N ARG A 250 5.05 -7.53 -0.76
CA ARG A 250 6.18 -7.85 0.12
C ARG A 250 6.37 -9.35 0.10
N THR A 251 7.60 -9.77 -0.14
CA THR A 251 8.00 -11.18 -0.15
C THR A 251 8.87 -11.43 1.07
N GLU A 252 8.57 -12.48 1.82
CA GLU A 252 9.42 -12.90 2.94
C GLU A 252 10.59 -13.71 2.38
N VAL A 253 11.81 -13.36 2.80
CA VAL A 253 13.03 -14.01 2.36
C VAL A 253 13.83 -14.44 3.57
N ARG A 254 14.10 -15.74 3.64
CA ARG A 254 14.98 -16.37 4.60
C ARG A 254 16.20 -16.91 3.88
N VAL A 255 17.38 -16.46 4.28
CA VAL A 255 18.65 -16.95 3.75
C VAL A 255 19.47 -17.56 4.88
N GLU A 256 19.79 -18.83 4.73
CA GLU A 256 20.73 -19.53 5.59
C GLU A 256 22.12 -19.45 4.94
N TYR A 257 23.07 -18.79 5.62
CA TYR A 257 24.43 -18.59 5.13
C TYR A 257 25.46 -19.01 6.20
N ALA A 258 26.71 -19.21 5.76
CA ALA A 258 27.82 -19.51 6.64
C ALA A 258 28.73 -18.28 6.77
N CYS A 259 29.23 -18.02 7.96
CA CYS A 259 30.23 -16.99 8.24
C CYS A 259 31.39 -17.58 9.02
N CYS A 260 32.61 -17.08 8.78
CA CYS A 260 33.73 -17.39 9.65
C CYS A 260 33.71 -16.45 10.85
N ARG A 261 34.37 -16.83 11.95
CA ARG A 261 34.39 -16.02 13.19
C ARG A 261 34.88 -14.58 13.00
N ALA A 262 35.77 -14.33 12.04
CA ALA A 262 36.25 -12.99 11.74
C ALA A 262 35.15 -12.08 11.15
N HIS A 263 34.13 -12.66 10.51
CA HIS A 263 33.04 -11.94 9.83
C HIS A 263 31.66 -12.17 10.47
N ALA A 264 31.55 -12.96 11.54
CA ALA A 264 30.27 -13.26 12.22
C ALA A 264 29.56 -12.03 12.79
N HIS A 265 30.24 -10.88 12.89
CA HIS A 265 29.67 -9.62 13.37
C HIS A 265 29.55 -8.55 12.29
N ASN A 266 29.83 -8.88 11.03
CA ASN A 266 29.71 -7.91 9.95
C ASN A 266 28.29 -7.92 9.36
N GLU A 267 27.52 -6.87 9.65
CA GLU A 267 26.14 -6.71 9.18
C GLU A 267 26.03 -6.36 7.68
N SER A 268 27.15 -6.25 6.97
CA SER A 268 27.15 -5.83 5.55
C SER A 268 26.58 -6.87 4.59
N PHE A 269 26.50 -8.15 4.98
CA PHE A 269 26.04 -9.26 4.13
C PHE A 269 25.16 -10.23 4.92
N PRO A 270 24.20 -10.94 4.26
CA PRO A 270 23.83 -10.86 2.85
C PRO A 270 23.04 -9.59 2.49
N LEU A 271 23.31 -9.02 1.32
CA LEU A 271 22.45 -8.02 0.70
C LEU A 271 21.49 -8.72 -0.26
N ILE A 272 20.20 -8.46 -0.10
CA ILE A 272 19.18 -9.14 -0.89
C ILE A 272 18.30 -8.11 -1.59
N ARG A 273 18.05 -8.32 -2.88
CA ARG A 273 17.10 -7.55 -3.68
C ARG A 273 16.19 -8.47 -4.47
N GLN A 274 14.99 -8.01 -4.76
CA GLN A 274 14.05 -8.70 -5.65
C GLN A 274 13.81 -7.82 -6.87
N GLN A 275 13.97 -8.38 -8.06
CA GLN A 275 13.69 -7.69 -9.31
C GLN A 275 12.79 -8.58 -10.18
N GLY A 276 11.55 -8.13 -10.39
CA GLY A 276 10.52 -8.99 -10.97
C GLY A 276 10.29 -10.22 -10.09
N ASP A 277 10.29 -11.39 -10.69
CA ASP A 277 10.10 -12.66 -10.00
C ASP A 277 11.43 -13.30 -9.57
N ASP A 278 12.56 -12.69 -9.93
CA ASP A 278 13.88 -13.17 -9.58
C ASP A 278 14.34 -12.60 -8.24
N LEU A 279 14.99 -13.45 -7.44
CA LEU A 279 15.69 -13.04 -6.24
C LEU A 279 17.18 -12.94 -6.52
N TYR A 280 17.79 -11.87 -6.05
CA TYR A 280 19.22 -11.66 -6.13
C TYR A 280 19.81 -11.57 -4.73
N VAL A 281 20.83 -12.40 -4.49
CA VAL A 281 21.58 -12.46 -3.24
C VAL A 281 23.02 -12.07 -3.52
N LEU A 282 23.45 -10.92 -3.01
CA LEU A 282 24.82 -10.45 -3.14
C LEU A 282 25.68 -11.07 -2.03
N ALA A 283 26.67 -11.85 -2.43
CA ALA A 283 27.71 -12.35 -1.55
C ALA A 283 28.92 -11.40 -1.53
N GLY A 284 29.71 -11.42 -0.46
CA GLY A 284 30.94 -10.63 -0.39
C GLY A 284 32.06 -11.20 -1.28
N HIS A 285 32.03 -12.51 -1.58
CA HIS A 285 33.06 -13.19 -2.37
C HIS A 285 32.51 -14.02 -3.54
N ARG A 286 33.15 -13.91 -4.72
CA ARG A 286 32.80 -14.66 -5.95
C ARG A 286 32.79 -16.18 -5.78
N LYS A 287 33.76 -16.75 -5.04
CA LYS A 287 33.80 -18.18 -4.67
C LYS A 287 32.48 -18.73 -4.08
N VAL A 288 31.70 -17.91 -3.38
CA VAL A 288 30.39 -18.33 -2.83
C VAL A 288 29.38 -18.51 -3.95
N ARG A 289 29.30 -17.55 -4.87
CA ARG A 289 28.49 -17.63 -6.08
C ARG A 289 28.89 -18.83 -6.93
N ASP A 290 30.18 -18.98 -7.23
CA ASP A 290 30.66 -20.07 -8.09
C ASP A 290 30.38 -21.45 -7.46
N ALA A 291 30.47 -21.57 -6.13
CA ALA A 291 30.09 -22.79 -5.42
C ALA A 291 28.58 -23.05 -5.45
N PHE A 292 27.76 -22.00 -5.42
CA PHE A 292 26.31 -22.12 -5.55
C PHE A 292 25.92 -22.53 -6.97
N VAL A 293 26.46 -21.88 -8.00
CA VAL A 293 26.23 -22.23 -9.42
C VAL A 293 26.66 -23.67 -9.69
N LYS A 294 27.87 -24.07 -9.25
CA LYS A 294 28.33 -25.45 -9.38
C LYS A 294 27.41 -26.46 -8.69
N ARG A 295 26.72 -26.07 -7.62
CA ARG A 295 25.72 -26.91 -6.94
C ARG A 295 24.44 -27.02 -7.78
N LEU A 296 23.99 -25.94 -8.40
CA LEU A 296 22.86 -25.95 -9.34
C LEU A 296 23.14 -26.83 -10.56
N ASP A 297 24.32 -26.69 -11.16
CA ASP A 297 24.75 -27.48 -12.32
C ASP A 297 24.74 -28.99 -11.99
N LYS A 298 25.19 -29.37 -10.80
CA LYS A 298 25.14 -30.76 -10.30
C LYS A 298 23.72 -31.28 -10.10
N MET A 299 22.75 -30.39 -9.88
CA MET A 299 21.33 -30.73 -9.79
C MET A 299 20.64 -30.76 -11.16
N GLY A 300 21.37 -30.46 -12.24
CA GLY A 300 20.83 -30.42 -13.60
C GLY A 300 20.04 -29.16 -13.92
N ILE A 301 20.08 -28.15 -13.05
CA ILE A 301 19.32 -26.91 -13.21
C ILE A 301 20.23 -25.88 -13.89
N ARG A 302 19.87 -25.48 -15.11
CA ARG A 302 20.56 -24.39 -15.80
C ARG A 302 20.07 -23.07 -15.24
N ASN A 303 20.96 -22.32 -14.59
CA ASN A 303 20.66 -20.96 -14.16
C ASN A 303 20.78 -20.02 -15.37
N PRO A 304 19.72 -19.30 -15.77
CA PRO A 304 19.71 -18.42 -16.94
C PRO A 304 20.52 -17.13 -16.78
#